data_AF-A0A924QBU6-F1
#
_entry.id   AF-A0A924QBU6-F1
#
_cell.length_a   1.000
_cell.length_b   1.000
_cell.length_c   1.000
_cell.angle_alpha   90.00
_cell.angle_beta   90.00
_cell.angle_gamma   90.00
#
_symmetry.space_group_name_H-M   'P 1'
#
loop_
_entity.id
_entity.type
_entity.pdbx_description
1 polymer ?
#
loop_
_entity_poly.entity_id
_entity_poly.type
_entity_poly.pdbx_seq_one_letter_code
_entity_poly.pdbx_strand_id
1 'polypeptide(L)' 'MLKQVLNTEPNLDSADDFYEALIHAHRDLLPEQSHAMNAKLILLLANHIGSQSVLVQALCAARDTTLSGHLDAH' A
#
# COMPACT_ATOMS: atom_id res chain seq x y z
N MET A 1 -4.64 -4.17 26.32
CA MET A 1 -4.92 -4.02 24.87
C MET A 1 -3.66 -4.40 24.11
N LEU A 2 -3.74 -5.37 23.20
CA LEU A 2 -2.62 -5.71 22.33
C LEU A 2 -2.43 -4.58 21.31
N LYS A 3 -1.26 -3.94 21.27
CA LYS A 3 -0.91 -3.01 20.19
C LYS A 3 -0.78 -3.83 18.92
N GLN A 4 -1.58 -3.54 17.89
CA GLN A 4 -1.37 -4.14 16.58
C GLN A 4 -0.10 -3.55 15.95
N VAL A 5 0.75 -4.43 15.46
CA VAL A 5 2.01 -4.13 14.77
C VAL A 5 1.80 -4.32 13.27
N LEU A 6 2.46 -3.50 12.46
CA LEU A 6 2.45 -3.66 11.01
C LEU A 6 3.03 -5.03 10.61
N ASN A 7 2.34 -5.76 9.72
CA ASN A 7 2.91 -6.94 9.08
C ASN A 7 3.64 -6.51 7.80
N THR A 8 4.94 -6.80 7.71
CA THR A 8 5.79 -6.54 6.53
C THR A 8 6.16 -7.81 5.77
N GLU A 9 5.71 -8.97 6.26
CA GLU A 9 5.90 -10.26 5.60
C GLU A 9 4.81 -10.49 4.52
N PRO A 10 5.08 -11.34 3.52
CA PRO A 10 4.06 -11.79 2.58
C PRO A 10 2.85 -12.40 3.32
N ASN A 11 1.66 -11.81 3.11
CA ASN A 11 0.43 -12.18 3.81
C ASN A 11 -0.78 -12.27 2.86
N LEU A 12 -0.54 -12.43 1.56
CA LEU A 12 -1.58 -12.66 0.56
C LEU A 12 -1.57 -14.14 0.18
N ASP A 13 -2.74 -14.76 0.10
CA ASP A 13 -2.89 -16.15 -0.33
C ASP A 13 -2.41 -16.35 -1.78
N SER A 14 -2.67 -15.35 -2.63
CA SER A 14 -2.20 -15.29 -4.02
C SER A 14 -1.81 -13.84 -4.35
N ALA A 15 -0.51 -13.55 -4.27
CA ALA A 15 0.01 -12.22 -4.58
C ALA A 15 -0.17 -11.85 -6.06
N ASP A 16 -0.03 -12.84 -6.94
CA ASP A 16 -0.14 -12.66 -8.39
C ASP A 16 -1.57 -12.27 -8.81
N ASP A 17 -2.57 -12.98 -8.29
CA ASP A 17 -3.99 -12.68 -8.61
C ASP A 17 -4.38 -11.27 -8.15
N PHE A 18 -3.91 -10.84 -6.98
CA PHE A 18 -4.15 -9.48 -6.49
C PHE A 18 -3.45 -8.43 -7.36
N TYR A 19 -2.21 -8.70 -7.77
CA TYR A 19 -1.45 -7.78 -8.63
C TYR A 19 -2.08 -7.65 -10.01
N GLU A 20 -2.56 -8.75 -10.59
CA GLU A 20 -3.33 -8.75 -11.83
C GLU A 20 -4.61 -7.91 -11.68
N ALA A 21 -5.40 -8.15 -10.63
CA ALA A 21 -6.61 -7.37 -10.37
C ALA A 21 -6.33 -5.87 -10.21
N LEU A 22 -5.22 -5.51 -9.56
CA LEU A 22 -4.80 -4.12 -9.40
C LEU A 22 -4.47 -3.48 -10.75
N ILE A 23 -3.68 -4.14 -11.60
CA ILE A 23 -3.37 -3.66 -12.95
C ILE A 23 -4.64 -3.47 -13.77
N HIS A 24 -5.54 -4.46 -13.73
CA HIS A 24 -6.79 -4.39 -14.45
C HIS A 24 -7.67 -3.22 -14.00
N ALA A 25 -7.70 -2.93 -12.71
CA ALA A 25 -8.48 -1.81 -12.17
C ALA A 25 -7.95 -0.43 -12.62
N HIS A 26 -6.68 -0.33 -13.02
CA HIS A 26 -6.11 0.88 -13.62
C HIS A 26 -6.28 0.98 -15.14
N ARG A 27 -6.80 -0.06 -15.80
CA ARG A 27 -6.99 -0.04 -17.26
C ARG A 27 -7.94 1.10 -17.65
N ASP A 28 -7.61 1.77 -18.75
CA ASP A 28 -8.37 2.89 -19.33
C ASP A 28 -8.44 4.17 -18.47
N LEU A 29 -7.71 4.21 -17.35
CA LEU A 29 -7.59 5.42 -16.52
C LEU A 29 -6.46 6.32 -17.02
N LEU A 30 -6.71 7.63 -17.03
CA LEU A 30 -5.67 8.64 -17.15
C LEU A 30 -4.77 8.63 -15.90
N PRO A 31 -3.52 9.15 -15.98
CA PRO A 31 -2.61 9.19 -14.84
C PRO A 31 -3.24 9.82 -13.58
N GLU A 32 -3.97 10.92 -13.72
CA GLU A 32 -4.62 11.62 -12.60
C GLU A 32 -5.74 10.77 -11.99
N GLN A 33 -6.49 10.04 -12.82
CA GLN A 33 -7.54 9.13 -12.37
C GLN A 33 -6.94 7.92 -11.64
N SER A 34 -5.82 7.40 -12.13
CA SER A 34 -5.06 6.32 -11.50
C SER A 34 -4.56 6.73 -10.10
N HIS A 35 -4.00 7.94 -9.96
CA HIS A 35 -3.62 8.49 -8.65
C HIS A 35 -4.82 8.67 -7.72
N ALA A 36 -5.93 9.20 -8.23
CA ALA A 36 -7.16 9.36 -7.44
C ALA A 36 -7.75 8.01 -7.00
N MET A 37 -7.68 6.99 -7.84
CA MET A 37 -8.09 5.62 -7.51
C MET A 37 -7.22 5.05 -6.38
N ASN A 38 -5.90 5.19 -6.47
CA ASN A 38 -4.97 4.73 -5.43
C ASN A 38 -5.23 5.41 -4.08
N ALA A 39 -5.48 6.72 -4.07
CA ALA A 39 -5.85 7.44 -2.84
C ALA A 39 -7.13 6.89 -2.20
N LYS A 40 -8.15 6.59 -3.02
CA LYS A 40 -9.40 5.97 -2.53
C LYS A 40 -9.18 4.56 -2.00
N LEU A 41 -8.38 3.75 -2.70
CA LEU A 41 -8.04 2.39 -2.26
C LEU A 41 -7.31 2.42 -0.92
N ILE A 42 -6.34 3.30 -0.74
CA ILE A 42 -5.62 3.49 0.54
C ILE A 42 -6.60 3.81 1.68
N LEU A 43 -7.56 4.72 1.45
CA LEU A 43 -8.55 5.07 2.48
C LEU A 43 -9.47 3.88 2.83
N LEU A 44 -9.90 3.10 1.84
CA LEU A 44 -10.71 1.91 2.07
C LEU A 44 -9.95 0.86 2.90
N LEU A 45 -8.70 0.58 2.55
CA LEU A 45 -7.84 -0.34 3.29
C LEU A 45 -7.52 0.18 4.69
N ALA A 46 -7.31 1.49 4.85
CA ALA A 46 -7.07 2.11 6.15
C ALA A 46 -8.28 1.94 7.08
N ASN A 47 -9.49 2.14 6.55
CA ASN A 47 -10.74 1.90 7.28
C ASN A 47 -10.91 0.42 7.65
N HIS A 48 -10.54 -0.51 6.75
CA HIS A 48 -10.59 -1.94 7.03
C HIS A 48 -9.61 -2.36 8.15
N ILE A 49 -8.39 -1.79 8.16
CA ILE A 49 -7.39 -2.03 9.20
C ILE A 49 -7.84 -1.45 10.56
N GLY A 50 -8.45 -0.25 10.57
CA GLY A 50 -9.06 0.35 11.76
C GLY A 50 -8.08 0.76 12.88
N SER A 51 -6.77 0.66 12.66
CA SER A 51 -5.74 0.87 13.69
C SER A 51 -4.78 2.00 13.30
N GLN A 52 -4.93 3.17 13.92
CA GLN A 52 -4.09 4.34 13.64
C GLN A 52 -2.59 4.06 13.86
N SER A 53 -2.23 3.27 14.88
CA SER A 53 -0.82 2.94 15.13
C SER A 53 -0.21 2.09 14.02
N VAL A 54 -0.99 1.18 13.43
CA VAL A 54 -0.55 0.37 12.28
C VAL A 54 -0.40 1.26 11.05
N LEU A 55 -1.36 2.16 10.81
CA LEU A 55 -1.33 3.08 9.67
C LEU A 55 -0.11 4.02 9.72
N VAL A 56 0.22 4.57 10.89
CA VAL A 56 1.41 5.40 11.06
C VAL A 56 2.70 4.60 10.82
N GLN A 57 2.79 3.36 11.33
CA GLN A 57 3.92 2.47 11.03
C GLN A 57 4.06 2.20 9.52
N ALA A 58 2.95 1.95 8.82
CA ALA A 58 2.95 1.72 7.37
C ALA A 58 3.45 2.94 6.59
N LEU A 59 3.05 4.15 6.98
CA LEU A 59 3.52 5.40 6.36
C LEU A 59 5.03 5.59 6.55
N CYS A 60 5.55 5.34 7.75
CA CYS A 60 6.99 5.40 8.02
C CYS A 60 7.74 4.38 7.16
N ALA A 61 7.31 3.12 7.17
CA ALA A 61 7.96 2.06 6.39
C ALA A 61 7.97 2.37 4.89
N ALA A 62 6.84 2.77 4.31
CA ALA A 62 6.75 3.10 2.88
C ALA A 62 7.64 4.30 2.49
N ARG A 63 7.74 5.31 3.36
CA ARG A 63 8.61 6.46 3.13
C ARG A 63 10.08 6.05 3.17
N ASP A 64 10.47 5.25 4.16
CA ASP A 64 11.86 4.81 4.33
C ASP A 64 12.32 3.95 3.15
N THR A 65 11.51 2.97 2.71
CA THR A 65 11.87 2.11 1.56
C THR A 65 11.97 2.90 0.25
N THR A 66 11.13 3.92 0.07
CA THR A 66 11.16 4.78 -1.13
C THR A 66 12.41 5.64 -1.18
N LEU A 67 12.86 6.16 -0.03
CA LEU A 67 14.07 6.98 0.06
C LEU A 67 15.34 6.14 -0.02
N SER A 68 15.37 4.97 0.62
CA SER A 68 16.51 4.04 0.56
C SER A 68 16.73 3.51 -0.86
N GLY A 69 15.67 3.14 -1.58
CA GLY A 69 15.78 2.71 -2.98
C GLY A 69 16.30 3.80 -3.94
N HIS A 70 16.30 5.07 -3.53
CA HIS A 70 16.87 6.17 -4.30
C HIS A 70 18.38 6.40 -4.03
N LEU A 71 18.91 5.87 -2.93
CA LEU A 71 20.32 6.05 -2.51
C LEU A 71 21.25 4.97 -3.07
N ASP A 72 20.72 3.80 -3.47
CA ASP A 72 21.48 2.68 -4.02
C ASP A 72 21.59 2.72 -5.57
N ALA A 73 21.07 3.76 -6.22
CA ALA A 73 21.05 3.92 -7.69
C ALA A 73 22.27 4.66 -8.27
N HIS A 74 23.47 4.45 -7.69
CA HIS A 74 24.75 4.96 -8.17
C HIS A 74 25.70 3.83 -8.54
#